data_AF-F8SHJ4-F1
#
_entry.id   AF-F8SHJ4-F1
#
_cell.length_a   1.000
_cell.length_b   1.000
_cell.length_c   1.000
_cell.angle_alpha   90.00
_cell.angle_beta   90.00
_cell.angle_gamma   90.00
#
_symmetry.space_group_name_H-M   'P 1'
#
loop_
_entity.id
_entity.type
_entity.pdbx_description
1 polymer ?
#
loop_
_entity_poly.entity_id
_entity_poly.type
_entity_poly.pdbx_seq_one_letter_code
_entity_poly.pdbx_strand_id
1 'polypeptide(L)'
;ETLRKYPPVAILERNADRDYQLPDSDIVIKKGRKIMIPTFAMHHDADHFPDPDRYDPDRFSAEQVAKRDPYCYLPFGEGPRICI
;
A
#
# COMPACT_ATOMS: atom_id res chain seq x y z
N GLU A 1 -7.69 8.29 8.35
CA GLU A 1 -6.66 8.23 9.41
C GLU A 1 -6.71 6.96 10.28
N THR A 2 -7.85 6.60 10.89
CA THR A 2 -7.92 5.38 11.73
C THR A 2 -7.49 4.11 10.97
N LEU A 3 -8.01 3.90 9.75
CA LEU A 3 -7.62 2.76 8.91
C LEU A 3 -6.17 2.82 8.40
N ARG A 4 -5.52 3.99 8.46
CA ARG A 4 -4.09 4.12 8.18
C ARG A 4 -3.27 3.61 9.37
N LYS A 5 -3.54 4.11 10.57
CA LYS A 5 -2.82 3.68 11.78
C LYS A 5 -3.12 2.23 12.16
N TYR A 6 -4.35 1.78 11.94
CA TYR A 6 -4.83 0.47 12.37
C TYR A 6 -5.58 -0.22 11.22
N PRO A 7 -4.87 -0.59 10.14
CA PRO A 7 -5.50 -1.29 9.02
C PRO A 7 -5.99 -2.67 9.49
N PRO A 8 -7.22 -3.08 9.12
CA PRO A 8 -7.74 -4.41 9.45
C PRO A 8 -6.89 -5.55 8.87
N VAL A 9 -6.22 -5.29 7.74
CA VAL A 9 -5.32 -6.22 7.06
C VAL A 9 -3.93 -5.59 6.97
N ALA A 10 -2.99 -6.12 7.75
CA ALA A 10 -1.62 -5.58 7.84
C ALA A 10 -0.76 -5.93 6.62
N ILE A 11 -1.06 -7.04 5.94
CA ILE A 11 -0.32 -7.54 4.77
C ILE A 11 -1.32 -7.98 3.71
N LEU A 12 -1.23 -7.42 2.50
CA LEU A 12 -1.95 -7.92 1.34
C LEU A 12 -1.08 -8.93 0.58
N GLU A 13 -1.69 -9.96 0.03
CA GLU A 13 -0.99 -10.95 -0.78
C GLU A 13 -1.43 -10.89 -2.24
N ARG A 14 -0.48 -11.05 -3.17
CA ARG A 14 -0.73 -11.22 -4.60
C ARG A 14 0.11 -12.39 -5.12
N ASN A 15 -0.34 -13.02 -6.20
CA ASN A 15 0.46 -14.02 -6.91
C ASN A 15 0.75 -13.50 -8.31
N ALA A 16 1.99 -13.64 -8.77
CA ALA A 16 2.34 -13.33 -10.15
C ALA A 16 1.66 -14.34 -11.10
N ASP A 17 0.88 -13.86 -12.06
CA ASP A 17 0.18 -14.68 -13.06
C ASP A 17 1.09 -15.11 -14.22
N ARG A 18 2.20 -14.39 -14.41
CA ARG A 18 3.28 -14.65 -15.37
C ARG A 18 4.62 -14.20 -14.80
N ASP A 19 5.71 -14.58 -15.45
CA ASP A 19 7.03 -14.01 -15.16
C ASP A 19 6.99 -12.49 -15.41
N TYR A 20 7.44 -11.71 -14.45
CA TYR A 20 7.41 -10.24 -14.48
C TYR A 20 8.78 -9.67 -14.12
N GLN A 21 9.39 -8.94 -15.07
CA GLN A 21 10.58 -8.14 -14.80
C GLN A 21 10.16 -6.90 -14.00
N LEU A 22 10.67 -6.76 -12.78
CA LEU A 22 10.44 -5.55 -12.01
C LEU A 22 11.19 -4.39 -12.69
N PRO A 23 10.50 -3.27 -13.02
CA PRO A 23 11.13 -2.12 -13.66
C PRO A 23 12.37 -1.65 -12.89
N ASP A 24 13.36 -1.15 -13.63
CA ASP A 24 14.59 -0.55 -13.08
C ASP A 24 15.41 -1.50 -12.17
N SER A 25 15.24 -2.82 -12.33
CA SER A 25 15.98 -3.83 -11.59
C SER A 25 16.24 -5.07 -12.45
N ASP A 26 17.16 -5.93 -12.03
CA ASP A 26 17.39 -7.27 -12.61
C ASP A 26 16.48 -8.35 -12.00
N ILE A 27 15.50 -7.97 -11.18
CA ILE A 27 14.64 -8.91 -10.45
C ILE A 27 13.51 -9.41 -11.36
N VAL A 28 13.46 -10.73 -11.57
CA VAL A 28 12.33 -11.42 -12.21
C VAL A 28 11.45 -12.08 -11.15
N ILE A 29 10.22 -11.62 -11.02
CA ILE A 29 9.19 -12.30 -10.23
C ILE A 29 8.63 -13.45 -11.07
N LYS A 30 8.93 -14.68 -10.68
CA LYS A 30 8.46 -15.87 -11.39
C LYS A 30 6.96 -16.10 -11.23
N LYS A 31 6.32 -16.64 -12.26
CA LYS A 31 4.92 -17.06 -12.21
C LYS A 31 4.65 -17.93 -10.98
N GLY A 32 3.54 -17.66 -10.30
CA GLY A 32 3.11 -18.35 -9.08
C GLY A 32 3.82 -17.87 -7.82
N ARG A 33 4.82 -16.98 -7.91
CA ARG A 33 5.45 -16.39 -6.74
C ARG A 33 4.44 -15.52 -5.99
N LYS A 34 4.33 -15.78 -4.69
CA LYS A 34 3.62 -14.91 -3.75
C LYS A 34 4.40 -13.63 -3.50
N ILE A 35 3.70 -12.52 -3.56
CA ILE A 35 4.16 -11.15 -3.28
C ILE A 35 3.39 -10.68 -2.05
N MET A 36 4.11 -10.19 -1.05
CA MET A 36 3.54 -9.60 0.15
C MET A 36 3.68 -8.09 0.08
N ILE A 37 2.57 -7.37 0.23
CA ILE A 37 2.52 -5.91 0.26
C ILE A 37 2.28 -5.53 1.73
N PRO A 38 3.28 -4.95 2.42
CA PRO A 38 3.22 -4.68 3.85
C PRO A 38 2.43 -3.39 4.12
N THR A 39 1.10 -3.43 3.94
CA THR A 39 0.20 -2.29 4.10
C THR A 39 0.41 -1.53 5.41
N PHE A 40 0.56 -2.23 6.54
CA PHE A 40 0.80 -1.59 7.83
C PHE A 40 2.09 -0.77 7.85
N ALA A 41 3.18 -1.31 7.31
CA ALA A 41 4.46 -0.62 7.26
C ALA A 41 4.39 0.59 6.32
N MET A 42 3.82 0.43 5.12
CA MET A 42 3.62 1.53 4.17
C MET A 42 2.76 2.66 4.75
N HIS A 43 1.73 2.32 5.52
CA HIS A 43 0.88 3.29 6.21
C HIS A 43 1.59 4.05 7.34
N HIS A 44 2.73 3.54 7.83
CA HIS A 44 3.58 4.18 8.83
C HIS A 44 4.90 4.70 8.27
N ASP A 45 5.07 4.68 6.95
CA ASP A 45 6.25 5.23 6.31
C ASP A 45 6.21 6.76 6.36
N ALA A 46 7.25 7.36 6.96
CA ALA A 46 7.34 8.80 7.14
C ALA A 46 7.50 9.56 5.81
N ASP A 47 8.01 8.89 4.76
CA ASP A 47 8.15 9.47 3.42
C ASP A 47 6.77 9.71 2.76
N HIS A 48 5.75 8.97 3.20
CA HIS A 48 4.37 9.10 2.71
C HIS A 48 3.42 9.73 3.74
N PHE A 49 3.72 9.56 5.02
CA PHE A 49 2.93 10.05 6.15
C PHE A 49 3.86 10.66 7.22
N PRO A 50 4.29 11.92 7.06
CA PRO A 50 5.22 12.59 7.98
C PRO A 50 4.69 12.58 9.42
N ASP A 51 5.48 12.29 10.45
CA ASP A 51 4.96 12.03 11.81
C ASP A 51 3.90 10.90 11.86
N PRO A 52 4.22 9.67 11.38
CA PRO A 52 3.25 8.60 11.17
C PRO A 52 2.57 8.12 12.46
N ASP A 53 3.21 8.35 13.61
CA ASP A 53 2.68 8.02 14.92
C ASP A 53 1.63 9.02 15.42
N ARG A 54 1.61 10.24 14.89
CA ARG A 54 0.56 11.23 15.22
C ARG A 54 -0.73 10.88 14.49
N TYR A 55 -1.83 10.80 15.23
CA TYR A 55 -3.16 10.77 14.62
C TYR A 55 -3.50 12.16 14.09
N ASP A 56 -3.64 12.27 12.76
CA ASP A 56 -3.94 13.52 12.08
C ASP A 56 -4.98 13.33 10.96
N PRO A 57 -6.25 13.68 11.20
CA PRO A 57 -7.31 13.59 10.20
C PRO A 57 -7.07 14.44 8.95
N ASP A 58 -6.35 15.55 9.05
CA ASP A 58 -6.21 16.53 7.96
C ASP A 58 -5.35 15.98 6.80
N ARG A 59 -4.59 14.90 7.04
CA ARG A 59 -3.92 14.09 6.00
C ARG A 59 -4.86 13.50 4.95
N PHE A 60 -6.16 13.49 5.25
CA PHE A 60 -7.21 13.00 4.36
C PHE A 60 -8.09 14.12 3.81
N SER A 61 -7.68 15.39 3.95
CA SER A 61 -8.24 16.49 3.17
C SER A 61 -8.04 16.25 1.66
N ALA A 62 -8.94 16.79 0.84
CA ALA A 62 -8.92 16.57 -0.61
C ALA A 62 -7.58 16.96 -1.26
N GLU A 63 -6.99 18.07 -0.80
CA GLU A 63 -5.69 18.55 -1.29
C GLU A 63 -4.55 17.57 -0.97
N GLN A 64 -4.50 17.05 0.26
CA GLN A 64 -3.44 16.13 0.68
C GLN A 64 -3.59 14.76 0.02
N VAL A 65 -4.83 14.28 -0.15
CA VAL A 65 -5.12 13.04 -0.88
C VAL A 65 -4.68 13.17 -2.34
N ALA A 66 -4.94 14.31 -2.99
CA ALA A 66 -4.57 14.53 -4.39
C ALA A 66 -3.05 14.54 -4.64
N LYS A 67 -2.25 14.90 -3.62
CA LYS A 67 -0.77 14.92 -3.70
C LYS A 67 -0.13 13.57 -3.40
N ARG A 68 -0.83 12.67 -2.70
CA ARG A 68 -0.29 11.39 -2.24
C ARG A 68 -0.40 10.34 -3.34
N ASP A 69 0.61 9.48 -3.45
CA ASP A 69 0.52 8.29 -4.30
C ASP A 69 -0.64 7.39 -3.81
N PRO A 70 -1.60 7.05 -4.69
CA PRO A 70 -2.76 6.25 -4.30
C PRO A 70 -2.39 4.87 -3.74
N TYR A 71 -1.27 4.29 -4.16
CA TYR A 71 -0.80 2.98 -3.71
C TYR A 71 -0.12 3.00 -2.34
N CYS A 72 0.11 4.18 -1.76
CA CYS A 72 0.60 4.31 -0.38
C CYS A 72 -0.53 4.20 0.67
N TYR A 73 -1.81 4.22 0.25
CA TYR A 73 -2.95 4.06 1.15
C TYR A 73 -3.93 2.98 0.64
N LEU A 74 -3.65 1.72 1.01
CA LEU A 74 -4.43 0.54 0.60
C LEU A 74 -5.23 -0.12 1.74
N PRO A 75 -6.10 0.59 2.49
CA PRO A 75 -6.82 0.01 3.63
C PRO A 75 -7.79 -1.12 3.26
N PHE A 76 -8.25 -1.16 2.01
CA PHE A 76 -9.18 -2.16 1.47
C PHE A 76 -8.58 -3.01 0.34
N GLY A 77 -7.28 -2.85 0.09
CA GLY A 77 -6.61 -3.36 -1.11
C GLY A 77 -6.95 -2.56 -2.36
N GLU A 78 -6.59 -3.12 -3.51
CA GLU A 78 -6.78 -2.52 -4.84
C GLU A 78 -6.92 -3.63 -5.89
N GLY A 79 -7.56 -3.31 -7.02
CA GLY A 79 -7.74 -4.22 -8.16
C GLY A 79 -8.99 -5.12 -8.06
N PRO A 80 -9.07 -6.21 -8.85
CA PRO A 80 -10.30 -7.00 -9.05
C PRO A 80 -10.75 -7.82 -7.82
N ARG A 81 -9.99 -7.77 -6.72
CA ARG A 81 -10.28 -8.45 -5.45
C ARG A 81 -10.23 -7.46 -4.28
N ILE A 82 -10.54 -6.19 -4.55
CA ILE A 82 -10.78 -5.17 -3.52
C ILE A 82 -11.98 -5.58 -2.64
N CYS A 83 -11.99 -5.13 -1.39
CA CYS A 83 -13.10 -5.35 -0.46
C CYS A 83 -14.45 -4.92 -1.08
N ILE A 84 -15.51 -5.70 -0.79
CA ILE A 84 -16.89 -5.50 -1.27
C ILE A 84 -17.86 -5.31 -0.10
#